data_AF-A0A1G2CIR2-F1
#
_entry.id   AF-A0A1G2CIR2-F1
#
_cell.length_a   1.000
_cell.length_b   1.000
_cell.length_c   1.000
_cell.angle_alpha   90.00
_cell.angle_beta   90.00
_cell.angle_gamma   90.00
#
_symmetry.space_group_name_H-M   'P 1'
#
loop_
_entity.id
_entity.type
_entity.pdbx_description
1 polymer ?
#
loop_
_entity_poly.entity_id
_entity_poly.type
_entity_poly.pdbx_seq_one_letter_code
_entity_poly.pdbx_strand_id
1 'polypeptide(L)'
;MHLSARSKFFIAFLAMIGGAFFLFFAWNLYDVWSDYRMVNSIGGKTPQETLVMYIAAVEKGDYELASKYFIQSNQKSELAKFQDPALTKKSVPPYVAWLRREVLNEGGDFAVEDKRFFIFSNAQTKMVLSPENVWKIIEI
;
A
#
# COMPACT_ATOMS: atom_id res chain seq x y z
N MET A 1 1.95 -38.09 -38.20
CA MET A 1 2.35 -38.36 -36.80
C MET A 1 1.08 -38.28 -35.94
N HIS A 2 0.48 -39.42 -35.61
CA HIS A 2 -0.85 -39.48 -34.97
C HIS A 2 -0.67 -39.50 -33.45
N LEU A 3 -0.95 -38.38 -32.76
CA LEU A 3 -0.86 -38.35 -31.30
C LEU A 3 -1.87 -39.32 -30.68
N SER A 4 -1.39 -40.15 -29.75
CA SER A 4 -2.22 -41.09 -29.00
C SER A 4 -3.28 -40.35 -28.19
N ALA A 5 -4.42 -40.99 -27.94
CA ALA A 5 -5.49 -40.40 -27.12
C ALA A 5 -4.97 -39.89 -25.77
N ARG A 6 -4.04 -40.62 -25.14
CA ARG A 6 -3.40 -40.25 -23.86
C ARG A 6 -2.58 -38.95 -23.96
N SER A 7 -1.89 -38.73 -25.08
CA SER A 7 -1.09 -37.51 -25.31
C SER A 7 -1.98 -36.28 -25.53
N LYS A 8 -3.15 -36.45 -26.17
CA LYS A 8 -4.15 -35.38 -26.35
C LYS A 8 -4.79 -34.96 -25.01
N PHE A 9 -5.05 -35.93 -24.13
CA PHE A 9 -5.52 -35.65 -22.76
C PHE A 9 -4.48 -34.89 -21.93
N PHE A 10 -3.20 -35.24 -22.05
CA PHE A 10 -2.13 -34.59 -21.28
C PHE A 10 -1.92 -33.12 -21.69
N ILE A 11 -2.00 -32.82 -22.99
CA ILE A 11 -1.89 -31.45 -23.51
C ILE A 11 -3.10 -30.59 -23.09
N ALA A 12 -4.32 -31.16 -23.14
CA ALA A 12 -5.51 -30.46 -22.68
C ALA A 12 -5.47 -30.16 -21.17
N PHE A 13 -4.91 -31.07 -20.36
CA PHE A 13 -4.72 -30.87 -18.93
C PHE A 13 -3.69 -29.77 -18.61
N LEU A 14 -2.56 -29.72 -19.34
CA LEU A 14 -1.57 -28.65 -19.22
C LEU A 14 -2.13 -27.27 -19.63
N ALA A 15 -2.95 -27.22 -20.68
CA ALA A 15 -3.62 -25.98 -21.10
C ALA A 15 -4.63 -25.48 -20.05
N MET A 16 -5.37 -26.38 -19.39
CA MET A 16 -6.29 -26.01 -18.29
C MET A 16 -5.54 -25.49 -17.05
N ILE A 17 -4.42 -26.11 -16.67
CA ILE A 17 -3.59 -25.62 -15.55
C ILE A 17 -2.97 -24.26 -15.91
N GLY A 18 -2.44 -24.10 -17.12
CA GLY A 18 -1.89 -22.83 -17.58
C GLY A 18 -2.93 -21.70 -17.60
N GLY A 19 -4.16 -21.99 -18.06
CA GLY A 19 -5.26 -21.02 -18.05
C GLY A 19 -5.68 -20.59 -16.64
N ALA A 20 -5.80 -21.54 -15.71
CA ALA A 20 -6.13 -21.22 -14.31
C ALA A 20 -5.01 -20.41 -13.61
N PHE A 21 -3.75 -20.74 -13.90
CA PHE A 21 -2.60 -20.02 -13.36
C PHE A 21 -2.49 -18.59 -13.92
N PHE A 22 -2.78 -18.41 -15.21
CA PHE A 22 -2.83 -17.10 -15.84
C PHE A 22 -3.96 -16.23 -15.28
N LEU A 23 -5.16 -16.78 -15.07
CA LEU A 23 -6.28 -16.05 -14.47
C LEU A 23 -6.00 -15.67 -13.01
N PHE A 24 -5.37 -16.55 -12.22
CA PHE A 24 -4.94 -16.24 -10.85
C PHE A 24 -3.91 -15.11 -10.84
N PHE A 25 -2.91 -15.16 -11.74
CA PHE A 25 -1.88 -14.13 -11.83
C PHE A 25 -2.43 -12.80 -12.36
N ALA A 26 -3.32 -12.84 -13.37
CA ALA A 26 -3.97 -11.66 -13.92
C ALA A 26 -4.93 -11.00 -12.90
N TRP A 27 -5.64 -11.79 -12.08
CA TRP A 27 -6.42 -11.26 -10.96
C TRP A 27 -5.51 -10.53 -9.95
N ASN A 28 -4.42 -11.16 -9.55
CA ASN A 28 -3.45 -10.56 -8.61
C ASN A 28 -2.87 -9.25 -9.16
N LEU A 29 -2.56 -9.21 -10.46
CA LEU A 29 -2.08 -8.01 -11.14
C LEU A 29 -3.15 -6.92 -11.24
N TYR A 30 -4.42 -7.30 -11.46
CA TYR A 30 -5.54 -6.37 -11.56
C TYR A 30 -5.86 -5.72 -10.21
N ASP A 31 -5.82 -6.46 -9.10
CA ASP A 31 -6.02 -5.90 -7.76
C ASP A 31 -4.96 -4.82 -7.46
N VAL A 32 -3.69 -5.07 -7.80
CA VAL A 32 -2.61 -4.07 -7.65
C VAL A 32 -2.84 -2.84 -8.54
N TRP A 33 -3.36 -3.01 -9.76
CA TRP A 33 -3.56 -1.90 -10.69
C TRP A 33 -4.85 -1.10 -10.43
N SER A 34 -5.90 -1.74 -9.91
CA SER A 34 -7.19 -1.12 -9.59
C SER A 34 -7.19 -0.34 -8.27
N ASP A 35 -6.21 -0.55 -7.40
CA ASP A 35 -6.05 0.13 -6.11
C ASP A 35 -5.86 1.65 -6.23
N TYR A 36 -5.50 2.13 -7.42
CA TYR A 36 -5.36 3.56 -7.71
C TYR A 36 -6.70 4.32 -7.81
N ARG A 37 -7.84 3.63 -7.84
CA ARG A 37 -9.17 4.24 -7.95
C ARG A 37 -9.92 4.17 -6.63
N MET A 38 -9.48 4.92 -5.61
CA MET A 38 -10.04 4.74 -4.27
C MET A 38 -10.40 6.04 -3.56
N VAL A 39 -11.73 6.21 -3.48
CA VAL A 39 -12.53 6.47 -2.28
C VAL A 39 -12.05 7.62 -1.38
N ASN A 40 -12.80 8.73 -1.45
CA ASN A 40 -12.80 9.90 -0.58
C ASN A 40 -11.41 10.53 -0.35
N SER A 41 -11.25 11.77 -0.82
CA SER A 41 -10.04 12.61 -0.86
C SER A 41 -9.36 12.89 0.50
N ILE A 42 -8.93 11.85 1.21
CA ILE A 42 -8.32 11.96 2.53
C ILE A 42 -6.80 11.92 2.35
N GLY A 43 -6.18 13.08 2.29
CA GLY A 43 -4.74 13.26 2.09
C GLY A 43 -4.39 14.74 1.91
N GLY A 44 -3.10 15.06 2.00
CA GLY A 44 -2.55 16.40 1.88
C GLY A 44 -2.15 16.74 0.45
N LYS A 45 -1.87 18.02 0.20
CA LYS A 45 -1.35 18.50 -1.09
C LYS A 45 0.13 18.19 -1.26
N THR A 46 0.83 17.95 -0.16
CA THR A 46 2.22 17.51 -0.13
C THR A 46 2.37 16.18 0.61
N PRO A 47 3.44 15.40 0.33
CA PRO A 47 3.75 14.19 1.09
C PRO A 47 3.85 14.46 2.60
N GLN A 48 4.50 15.57 2.98
CA GLN A 48 4.69 16.00 4.36
C GLN A 48 3.36 16.33 5.04
N GLU A 49 2.45 17.03 4.36
CA GLU A 49 1.10 17.32 4.89
C GLU A 49 0.33 16.02 5.18
N THR A 50 0.37 15.05 4.26
CA THR A 50 -0.25 13.73 4.50
C THR A 50 0.37 13.04 5.71
N LEU A 51 1.69 13.05 5.82
CA LEU A 51 2.38 12.42 6.94
C LEU A 51 2.04 13.07 8.28
N VAL A 52 1.94 14.40 8.33
CA VAL A 52 1.49 15.14 9.54
C VAL A 52 0.08 14.75 9.93
N MET A 53 -0.83 14.64 8.97
CA MET A 53 -2.21 14.23 9.23
C MET A 53 -2.31 12.79 9.73
N TYR A 54 -1.52 11.88 9.15
CA TYR A 54 -1.39 10.51 9.63
C TYR A 54 -0.88 10.46 11.08
N ILE A 55 0.23 11.14 11.38
CA ILE A 55 0.78 11.21 12.73
C ILE A 55 -0.26 11.72 13.73
N ALA A 56 -0.98 12.79 13.37
CA ALA A 56 -2.00 13.37 14.23
C ALA A 56 -3.18 12.41 14.50
N ALA A 57 -3.57 11.58 13.52
CA ALA A 57 -4.60 10.56 13.70
C ALA A 57 -4.10 9.44 14.63
N VAL A 58 -2.87 8.95 14.43
CA VAL A 58 -2.25 7.93 15.29
C VAL A 58 -2.09 8.43 16.73
N GLU A 59 -1.64 9.67 16.94
CA GLU A 59 -1.51 10.28 18.27
C GLU A 59 -2.85 10.40 19.00
N LYS A 60 -3.93 10.66 18.26
CA LYS A 60 -5.30 10.74 18.81
C LYS A 60 -5.94 9.37 19.05
N GLY A 61 -5.30 8.29 18.59
CA GLY A 61 -5.85 6.95 18.62
C GLY A 61 -6.95 6.69 17.57
N ASP A 62 -7.08 7.57 16.57
CA ASP A 62 -8.02 7.41 15.46
C ASP A 62 -7.38 6.57 14.35
N TYR A 63 -7.23 5.27 14.61
CA TYR A 63 -6.55 4.34 13.71
C TYR A 63 -7.34 4.05 12.43
N GLU A 64 -8.67 4.18 12.49
CA GLU A 64 -9.51 4.11 11.30
C GLU A 64 -9.19 5.28 10.36
N LEU A 65 -9.10 6.51 10.87
CA LEU A 65 -8.67 7.65 10.07
C LEU A 65 -7.21 7.51 9.62
N ALA A 66 -6.31 7.05 10.51
CA ALA A 66 -4.91 6.86 10.19
C ALA A 66 -4.73 5.91 8.99
N SER A 67 -5.44 4.78 8.99
CA SER A 67 -5.41 3.82 7.89
C SER A 67 -5.85 4.45 6.57
N LYS A 68 -6.85 5.34 6.54
CA LYS A 68 -7.37 5.96 5.30
C LYS A 68 -6.37 6.85 4.57
N TYR A 69 -5.27 7.27 5.21
CA TYR A 69 -4.16 7.95 4.52
C TYR A 69 -3.32 7.01 3.66
N PHE A 70 -3.46 5.69 3.83
CA PHE A 70 -2.85 4.69 2.96
C PHE A 70 -3.70 4.40 1.72
N ILE A 71 -3.05 3.86 0.69
CA ILE A 71 -3.74 3.19 -0.44
C ILE A 71 -4.63 2.07 0.10
N GLN A 72 -5.78 1.76 -0.53
CA GLN A 72 -6.76 0.90 0.15
C GLN A 72 -6.33 -0.56 0.29
N SER A 73 -5.44 -1.07 -0.57
CA SER A 73 -4.79 -2.37 -0.38
C SER A 73 -4.05 -2.47 0.96
N ASN A 74 -3.55 -1.34 1.47
CA ASN A 74 -2.78 -1.26 2.72
C ASN A 74 -3.56 -0.71 3.92
N GLN A 75 -4.79 -0.22 3.72
CA GLN A 75 -5.64 0.26 4.83
C GLN A 75 -5.88 -0.82 5.88
N LYS A 76 -6.19 -2.05 5.44
CA LYS A 76 -6.49 -3.16 6.35
C LYS A 76 -5.27 -3.59 7.16
N SER A 77 -4.10 -3.66 6.52
CA SER A 77 -2.86 -4.03 7.20
C SER A 77 -2.42 -2.94 8.19
N GLU A 78 -2.60 -1.67 7.82
CA GLU A 78 -2.30 -0.55 8.71
C GLU A 78 -3.21 -0.55 9.95
N LEU A 79 -4.52 -0.70 9.77
CA LEU A 79 -5.45 -0.77 10.89
C LEU A 79 -5.14 -1.96 11.82
N ALA A 80 -4.69 -3.08 11.25
CA ALA A 80 -4.31 -4.26 12.02
C ALA A 80 -3.16 -4.02 13.01
N LYS A 81 -2.25 -3.07 12.74
CA LYS A 81 -1.14 -2.73 13.64
C LYS A 81 -1.60 -2.23 15.01
N PHE A 82 -2.82 -1.69 15.08
CA PHE A 82 -3.35 -1.04 16.28
C PHE A 82 -4.49 -1.82 16.96
N GLN A 83 -4.72 -3.08 16.56
CA GLN A 83 -5.82 -3.89 17.09
C GLN A 83 -5.64 -4.30 18.56
N ASP A 84 -4.41 -4.40 19.05
CA ASP A 84 -4.13 -4.69 20.46
C ASP A 84 -3.94 -3.38 21.23
N PRO A 85 -4.87 -2.98 22.12
CA PRO A 85 -4.78 -1.71 22.83
C PRO A 85 -3.59 -1.62 23.80
N ALA A 86 -3.17 -2.76 24.38
CA ALA A 86 -2.07 -2.79 25.35
C ALA A 86 -0.72 -2.61 24.65
N LEU A 87 -0.53 -3.27 23.50
CA LEU A 87 0.66 -3.09 22.66
C LEU A 87 0.68 -1.69 22.04
N THR A 88 -0.46 -1.23 21.55
CA THR A 88 -0.63 0.09 20.94
C THR A 88 -0.24 1.21 21.89
N LYS A 89 -0.71 1.19 23.14
CA LYS A 89 -0.36 2.24 24.13
C LYS A 89 1.15 2.32 24.38
N LYS A 90 1.86 1.20 24.27
CA LYS A 90 3.32 1.13 24.46
C LYS A 90 4.10 1.48 23.18
N SER A 91 3.59 1.11 22.01
CA SER A 91 4.29 1.26 20.73
C SER A 91 4.03 2.61 20.04
N VAL A 92 2.86 3.22 20.23
CA VAL A 92 2.49 4.47 19.56
C VAL A 92 3.43 5.63 19.90
N PRO A 93 3.74 5.93 21.18
CA PRO A 93 4.61 7.06 21.49
C PRO A 93 6.02 6.99 20.84
N PRO A 94 6.78 5.88 20.91
CA PRO A 94 8.06 5.81 20.23
C PRO A 94 7.92 5.79 18.70
N TYR A 95 6.87 5.19 18.16
CA TYR A 95 6.59 5.18 16.72
C TYR A 95 6.35 6.59 16.17
N VAL A 96 5.48 7.36 16.82
CA VAL A 96 5.20 8.77 16.48
C VAL A 96 6.46 9.63 16.61
N ALA A 97 7.24 9.44 17.68
CA ALA A 97 8.47 10.20 17.88
C ALA A 97 9.49 9.94 16.76
N TRP A 98 9.59 8.69 16.31
CA TRP A 98 10.41 8.31 15.18
C TRP A 98 9.94 8.96 13.87
N LEU A 99 8.65 8.90 13.55
CA LEU A 99 8.08 9.54 12.35
C LEU A 99 8.37 11.04 12.31
N ARG A 100 8.19 11.74 13.43
CA ARG A 100 8.42 13.19 13.53
C ARG A 100 9.88 13.56 13.37
N ARG A 101 10.80 12.69 13.79
CA ARG A 101 12.24 12.97 13.80
C ARG A 101 12.89 12.60 12.46
N GLU A 102 12.66 11.36 12.04
CA GLU A 102 13.39 10.72 10.95
C GLU A 102 12.63 10.80 9.62
N VAL A 103 11.30 10.80 9.61
CA VAL A 103 10.56 10.77 8.33
C VAL A 103 10.10 12.16 7.92
N LEU A 104 9.56 12.94 8.87
CA LEU A 104 8.95 14.23 8.56
C LEU A 104 9.95 15.33 8.18
N ASN A 105 11.15 15.31 8.76
CA ASN A 105 12.15 16.35 8.53
C ASN A 105 13.09 16.04 7.36
N GLU A 106 12.91 14.90 6.70
CA GLU A 106 13.81 14.46 5.66
C GLU A 106 13.39 14.90 4.27
N GLY A 107 14.41 15.07 3.41
CA GLY A 107 14.23 15.28 1.98
C GLY A 107 13.83 13.98 1.29
N GLY A 108 13.21 14.11 0.12
CA GLY A 108 12.83 12.96 -0.69
C GLY A 108 12.97 13.23 -2.19
N ASP A 109 13.05 12.18 -2.98
CA ASP A 109 13.03 12.29 -4.44
C ASP A 109 11.64 12.04 -4.98
N PHE A 110 11.27 12.89 -5.94
CA PHE A 110 10.03 12.77 -6.69
C PHE A 110 10.31 12.09 -8.04
N ALA A 111 9.75 10.90 -8.22
CA ALA A 111 9.74 10.22 -9.51
C ALA A 111 8.58 10.76 -10.36
N VAL A 112 8.92 11.65 -11.30
CA VAL A 112 7.95 12.38 -12.14
C VAL A 112 7.09 11.44 -12.98
N GLU A 113 7.67 10.39 -13.56
CA GLU A 113 6.97 9.46 -14.46
C GLU A 113 5.87 8.67 -13.76
N ASP A 114 6.11 8.26 -12.51
CA ASP A 114 5.18 7.42 -11.75
C ASP A 114 4.36 8.20 -10.72
N LYS A 115 4.56 9.53 -10.62
CA LYS A 115 3.98 10.38 -9.57
C LYS A 115 4.19 9.84 -8.15
N ARG A 116 5.36 9.22 -7.92
CA ARG A 116 5.77 8.65 -6.64
C ARG A 116 6.75 9.58 -5.94
N PHE A 117 6.66 9.63 -4.61
CA PHE A 117 7.63 10.32 -3.77
C PHE A 117 8.24 9.32 -2.79
N PHE A 118 9.57 9.34 -2.74
CA PHE A 118 10.37 8.51 -1.87
C PHE A 118 11.03 9.40 -0.83
N ILE A 119 10.71 9.21 0.45
CA ILE A 119 11.46 9.84 1.54
C ILE A 119 12.59 8.88 1.90
N PHE A 120 13.83 9.33 1.71
CA PHE A 120 15.02 8.51 1.98
C PHE A 120 15.43 8.58 3.44
N SER A 121 14.56 8.10 4.31
CA SER A 121 14.92 7.89 5.71
C SER A 121 15.48 6.51 5.95
N ASN A 122 15.96 6.32 7.18
CA ASN A 122 16.33 5.02 7.71
C ASN A 122 15.23 3.95 7.49
N ALA A 123 13.97 4.38 7.32
CA ALA A 123 12.92 3.60 6.68
C ALA A 123 12.50 4.23 5.33
N GLN A 124 12.45 3.42 4.29
CA GLN A 124 12.03 3.85 2.96
C GLN A 124 10.52 4.15 2.97
N THR A 125 10.12 5.38 3.29
CA THR A 125 8.71 5.77 3.21
C THR A 125 8.36 6.05 1.76
N LYS A 126 7.32 5.35 1.27
CA LYS A 126 6.87 5.45 -0.12
C LYS A 126 5.49 6.07 -0.15
N MET A 127 5.33 7.09 -0.99
CA MET A 127 4.07 7.80 -1.15
C MET A 127 3.74 7.99 -2.63
N VAL A 128 2.45 8.19 -2.91
CA VAL A 128 1.95 8.37 -4.27
C VAL A 128 0.93 9.48 -4.33
N LEU A 129 0.97 10.26 -5.41
CA LEU A 129 -0.07 11.23 -5.71
C LEU A 129 -1.26 10.54 -6.36
N SER A 130 -2.42 10.60 -5.70
CA SER A 130 -3.66 10.03 -6.22
C SER A 130 -4.21 10.84 -7.41
N PRO A 131 -5.15 10.29 -8.21
CA PRO A 131 -5.84 11.03 -9.26
C PRO A 131 -6.58 12.29 -8.78
N GLU A 132 -6.91 12.37 -7.49
CA GLU A 132 -7.60 13.50 -6.86
C GLU A 132 -6.64 14.61 -6.39
N ASN A 133 -5.35 14.52 -6.76
CA ASN A 133 -4.28 15.43 -6.33
C ASN A 133 -4.06 15.48 -4.81
N VAL A 134 -4.27 14.34 -4.14
CA VAL A 134 -3.91 14.15 -2.73
C VAL A 134 -2.87 13.05 -2.58
N TRP A 135 -1.93 13.24 -1.66
CA TRP A 135 -0.88 12.26 -1.39
C TRP A 135 -1.39 11.14 -0.48
N LYS A 136 -1.04 9.91 -0.85
CA LYS A 136 -1.35 8.68 -0.10
C LYS A 136 -0.06 7.95 0.27
N ILE A 137 -0.10 7.26 1.40
CA ILE A 137 0.99 6.44 1.90
C ILE A 137 0.87 5.05 1.27
N ILE A 138 1.97 4.56 0.69
CA ILE A 138 2.10 3.16 0.28
C ILE A 138 2.66 2.38 1.47
N GLU A 139 3.83 2.77 1.96
CA GLU A 139 4.49 2.11 3.08
C GLU A 139 5.28 3.11 3.93
N ILE A 140 5.43 2.74 5.20
CA ILE A 140 6.27 3.38 6.22
C ILE A 140 6.99 2.24 6.95
#